data_AF-Q2W142-F1
#
_entry.id   AF-Q2W142-F1
#
_cell.length_a   1.000
_cell.length_b   1.000
_cell.length_c   1.000
_cell.angle_alpha   90.00
_cell.angle_beta   90.00
_cell.angle_gamma   90.00
#
_symmetry.space_group_name_H-M   'P 1'
#
loop_
_entity.id
_entity.type
_entity.pdbx_description
1 polymer ?
#
loop_
_entity_poly.entity_id
_entity_poly.type
_entity_poly.pdbx_seq_one_letter_code
_entity_poly.pdbx_strand_id
1 'polypeptide(L)' 'MCMESTMKPSFGLRFVHTSLVCEDALAMGEKKLALCEIIRVADDIVWYAVLGRNGGTVSREWIEAARFPDIFAQAA' A
#
# COMPACT_ATOMS: atom_id res chain seq x y z
N MET A 1 -14.62 -30.83 14.05
CA MET A 1 -13.28 -30.19 14.19
C MET A 1 -13.06 -29.34 12.97
N CYS A 2 -13.00 -28.03 13.15
CA CYS A 2 -12.89 -27.05 12.09
C CYS A 2 -11.50 -27.09 11.47
N MET A 3 -11.44 -27.31 10.16
CA MET A 3 -10.31 -26.88 9.33
C MET A 3 -10.91 -26.13 8.15
N GLU A 4 -11.39 -24.91 8.42
CA GLU A 4 -11.40 -23.90 7.38
C GLU A 4 -9.92 -23.59 7.09
N SER A 5 -9.39 -24.24 6.04
CA SER A 5 -8.20 -23.76 5.36
C SER A 5 -8.45 -22.31 4.98
N THR A 6 -8.00 -21.39 5.83
CA THR A 6 -8.00 -19.95 5.57
C THR A 6 -6.99 -19.74 4.46
N MET A 7 -7.45 -19.89 3.22
CA MET A 7 -6.73 -19.45 2.04
C MET A 7 -6.71 -17.92 2.12
N LYS A 8 -5.81 -17.36 2.95
CA LYS A 8 -5.60 -15.91 3.01
C LYS A 8 -5.05 -15.51 1.65
N PRO A 9 -5.77 -14.75 0.83
CA PRO A 9 -5.19 -14.22 -0.38
C PRO A 9 -4.14 -13.21 0.08
N SER A 10 -2.85 -13.55 -0.03
CA SER A 10 -1.73 -12.63 0.15
C SER A 10 -1.58 -11.72 -1.08
N PHE A 11 -2.69 -11.13 -1.53
CA PHE A 11 -2.71 -10.19 -2.64
C PHE A 11 -2.81 -8.79 -2.05
N GLY A 12 -1.65 -8.15 -1.92
CA GLY A 12 -1.61 -6.72 -1.68
C GLY A 12 -2.09 -5.98 -2.92
N LEU A 13 -2.96 -4.98 -2.76
CA LEU A 13 -3.37 -4.10 -3.86
C LEU A 13 -2.30 -3.03 -4.05
N ARG A 14 -1.78 -2.90 -5.27
CA ARG A 14 -0.80 -1.86 -5.62
C ARG A 14 -1.41 -0.81 -6.53
N PHE A 15 -1.06 0.44 -6.30
CA PHE A 15 -1.54 1.57 -7.10
C PHE A 15 -0.54 2.73 -7.07
N VAL A 16 -0.59 3.58 -8.09
CA VAL A 16 0.16 4.84 -8.12
C VAL A 16 -0.65 5.91 -7.41
N HIS A 17 -0.04 6.65 -6.49
CA HIS A 17 -0.74 7.72 -5.78
C HIS A 17 -0.95 8.95 -6.69
N THR A 18 -2.11 9.60 -6.62
CA THR A 18 -2.50 10.79 -7.42
C THR A 18 -1.56 11.99 -7.26
N SER A 19 -1.08 12.26 -6.04
CA SER A 19 -0.36 13.48 -5.70
C SER A 19 0.97 13.25 -4.96
N LEU A 20 1.17 12.10 -4.33
CA LEU A 20 2.39 11.80 -3.59
C LEU A 20 3.55 11.54 -4.54
N VAL A 21 4.68 12.22 -4.35
CA VAL A 21 5.90 12.05 -5.16
C VAL A 21 6.81 11.01 -4.51
N CYS A 22 7.40 10.13 -5.32
CA CYS A 22 8.41 9.19 -4.87
C CYS A 22 9.69 9.95 -4.47
N GLU A 23 10.08 9.90 -3.20
CA GLU A 23 11.26 10.62 -2.68
C GLU A 23 12.55 10.21 -3.41
N ASP A 24 12.71 8.91 -3.72
CA ASP A 24 13.86 8.41 -4.49
C ASP A 24 13.93 9.05 -5.88
N ALA A 25 12.79 9.21 -6.54
CA ALA A 25 12.72 9.86 -7.85
C ALA A 25 13.07 11.35 -7.72
N LEU A 26 12.54 12.01 -6.69
CA LEU A 26 12.79 13.42 -6.43
C LEU A 26 14.27 13.70 -6.17
N ALA A 27 14.96 12.84 -5.41
CA ALA A 27 16.40 12.95 -5.13
C ALA A 27 17.26 12.85 -6.41
N MET A 28 16.74 12.22 -7.47
CA MET A 28 17.39 12.12 -8.78
C MET A 28 16.97 13.23 -9.76
N GLY A 29 16.14 14.19 -9.32
CA GLY A 29 15.58 15.23 -10.18
C GLY A 29 14.44 14.73 -11.07
N GLU A 30 13.92 13.53 -10.84
CA GLU A 30 12.77 12.98 -11.55
C GLU A 30 11.47 13.29 -10.79
N LYS A 31 10.40 13.62 -11.52
CA LYS A 31 9.06 13.80 -10.92
C LYS A 31 8.20 12.58 -11.25
N LYS A 32 8.28 11.55 -10.39
CA LYS A 32 7.44 10.36 -10.48
C LYS A 32 6.54 10.25 -9.26
N LEU A 33 5.30 9.85 -9.49
CA LEU A 33 4.35 9.58 -8.42
C LEU A 33 4.75 8.31 -7.66
N ALA A 34 4.43 8.28 -6.38
CA ALA A 34 4.76 7.17 -5.49
C ALA A 34 3.92 5.94 -5.83
N LEU A 35 4.54 4.77 -5.74
CA LEU A 35 3.83 3.49 -5.79
C LEU A 35 3.44 3.11 -4.37
N CYS A 36 2.19 2.76 -4.15
CA CYS A 36 1.66 2.35 -2.85
C CYS A 36 1.19 0.90 -2.89
N GLU A 37 1.20 0.24 -1.74
CA GLU A 37 0.71 -1.12 -1.55
C GLU A 37 -0.16 -1.19 -0.30
N ILE A 38 -1.30 -1.86 -0.41
CA ILE A 38 -2.19 -2.15 0.72
C ILE A 38 -2.25 -3.65 0.92
N ILE A 39 -1.90 -4.13 2.11
CA ILE A 39 -1.96 -5.54 2.50
C ILE A 39 -2.89 -5.69 3.69
N ARG A 40 -3.88 -6.58 3.61
CA ARG A 40 -4.69 -6.95 4.77
C ARG A 40 -3.89 -7.87 5.69
N VAL A 41 -3.74 -7.48 6.96
CA VAL A 41 -2.93 -8.22 7.94
C VAL A 41 -3.77 -8.85 9.05
N ALA A 42 -4.92 -8.26 9.36
CA ALA A 42 -5.96 -8.82 10.22
C ALA A 42 -7.34 -8.39 9.72
N ASP A 43 -8.42 -8.86 10.35
CA ASP A 43 -9.79 -8.66 9.86
C ASP A 43 -10.12 -7.18 9.64
N ASP A 44 -9.78 -6.32 10.60
CA ASP A 44 -10.06 -4.88 10.52
C ASP A 44 -8.80 -4.03 10.32
N ILE A 45 -7.69 -4.64 9.88
CA ILE A 45 -6.40 -3.96 9.82
C ILE A 45 -5.70 -4.21 8.48
N VAL A 46 -5.28 -3.11 7.87
CA VAL A 46 -4.42 -3.10 6.68
C VAL A 46 -3.09 -2.40 6.97
N TRP A 47 -2.04 -2.86 6.30
CA TRP A 47 -0.82 -2.08 6.12
C TRP A 47 -0.93 -1.29 4.83
N TYR A 48 -0.75 0.02 4.94
CA TYR A 48 -0.51 0.89 3.81
C TYR A 48 0.98 1.20 3.73
N ALA A 49 1.61 0.87 2.62
CA ALA A 49 3.03 1.05 2.39
C ALA A 49 3.26 1.97 1.19
N VAL A 50 4.19 2.92 1.34
CA VAL A 50 4.77 3.67 0.22
C VAL A 50 6.05 2.98 -0.19
N LEU A 51 6.15 2.64 -1.47
CA LEU A 51 7.27 1.90 -2.04
C LEU A 51 8.27 2.84 -2.71
N GLY A 52 9.55 2.58 -2.46
CA GLY A 52 10.67 3.21 -3.14
C GLY A 52 10.88 2.62 -4.53
N ARG A 53 11.87 3.15 -5.24
CA ARG A 53 12.15 2.75 -6.64
C ARG A 53 12.47 1.26 -6.79
N ASN A 54 13.07 0.64 -5.78
CA ASN A 54 13.43 -0.78 -5.76
C ASN A 54 12.27 -1.71 -5.35
N GLY A 55 11.07 -1.17 -5.12
CA GLY A 55 9.93 -1.92 -4.59
C GLY A 55 10.00 -2.20 -3.08
N GLY A 56 11.04 -1.71 -2.40
CA GLY A 56 11.17 -1.76 -0.95
C GLY A 56 10.24 -0.74 -0.28
N THR A 57 9.78 -1.05 0.92
CA THR A 57 8.96 -0.14 1.71
C THR A 57 9.80 1.02 2.24
N VAL A 58 9.42 2.26 1.90
CA VAL A 58 10.04 3.49 2.43
C VAL A 58 9.27 3.98 3.67
N SER A 59 7.94 3.89 3.64
CA SER A 59 7.08 4.20 4.77
C SER A 59 5.96 3.16 4.89
N ARG A 60 5.51 2.89 6.10
CA ARG A 60 4.42 1.96 6.40
C ARG A 60 3.58 2.44 7.56
N GLU A 61 2.27 2.39 7.38
CA GLU A 61 1.30 2.76 8.41
C GLU A 61 0.31 1.63 8.66
N TRP A 62 -0.10 1.52 9.92
CA TRP A 62 -1.18 0.65 10.38
C TRP A 62 -2.49 1.41 10.28
N ILE A 63 -3.44 0.90 9.50
CA ILE A 63 -4.71 1.59 9.26
C ILE A 63 -5.87 0.60 9.42
N GLU A 64 -6.97 1.09 9.98
CA GLU A 64 -8.23 0.36 10.01
C GLU A 64 -8.73 0.10 8.58
N ALA A 65 -9.18 -1.13 8.31
CA ALA A 65 -9.69 -1.53 6.99
C ALA A 65 -10.89 -0.68 6.54
N ALA A 66 -11.66 -0.12 7.49
CA ALA A 66 -12.76 0.79 7.20
C ALA A 66 -12.33 2.08 6.46
N ARG A 67 -11.06 2.50 6.61
CA ARG A 67 -10.49 3.65 5.91
C ARG A 67 -9.99 3.33 4.50
N PHE A 68 -10.10 2.07 4.06
CA PHE A 68 -9.67 1.64 2.74
C PHE A 68 -10.26 2.48 1.59
N PRO A 69 -11.55 2.85 1.58
CA PRO A 69 -12.11 3.70 0.53
C PRO A 69 -11.41 5.06 0.42
N ASP A 70 -11.03 5.67 1.54
CA ASP A 70 -10.34 6.97 1.56
C ASP A 70 -8.92 6.86 1.00
N ILE A 71 -8.22 5.77 1.30
CA ILE A 71 -6.88 5.50 0.77
C ILE A 71 -6.98 5.20 -0.73
N PHE A 72 -7.95 4.40 -1.14
CA PHE A 72 -8.14 4.04 -2.54
C PHE A 72 -8.56 5.24 -3.40
N ALA A 73 -9.24 6.24 -2.83
CA ALA A 73 -9.53 7.51 -3.50
C ALA A 73 -8.27 8.31 -3.87
N GLN A 74 -7.12 7.97 -3.28
CA GLN A 74 -5.82 8.55 -3.63
C GLN A 74 -5.10 7.80 -4.77
N ALA A 75 -5.72 6.79 -5.38
CA ALA A 75 -5.16 6.09 -6.55
C ALA A 75 -5.37 6.90 -7.85
N ALA A 76 -4.31 7.02 -8.64
CA ALA A 76 -4.23 7.75 -9.91
C ALA A 76 -4.70 6.93 -11.11
#